data_AF-A0ABC9VKQ0-F1
#
_entry.id   AF-A0ABC9VKQ0-F1
#
_cell.length_a   1.000
_cell.length_b   1.000
_cell.length_c   1.000
_cell.angle_alpha   90.00
_cell.angle_beta   90.00
_cell.angle_gamma   90.00
#
_symmetry.space_group_name_H-M   'P 1'
#
loop_
_entity.id
_entity.type
_entity.pdbx_description
1 polymer ?
#
loop_
_entity_poly.entity_id
_entity_poly.type
_entity_poly.pdbx_seq_one_letter_code
_entity_poly.pdbx_strand_id
1 'polypeptide(L)' 'MNDLEKAKLLIENKNNSLVDISRKYNIPVQTLRNLRHDPSKMKKASWERVHLLAQIYDEQLAEKK' A
#
# COMPACT_ATOMS: atom_id res chain seq x y z
N MET A 1 11.49 -7.96 6.57
CA MET A 1 10.25 -7.43 5.96
C MET A 1 10.52 -7.21 4.49
N ASN A 2 9.87 -7.96 3.61
CA ASN A 2 9.95 -7.74 2.18
C ASN A 2 9.02 -6.58 1.75
N ASP A 3 9.27 -5.91 0.63
CA ASP A 3 8.41 -4.83 0.12
C ASP A 3 6.94 -5.29 -0.03
N LEU A 4 6.75 -6.54 -0.43
CA LEU A 4 5.45 -7.19 -0.55
C LEU A 4 4.72 -7.32 0.80
N GLU A 5 5.45 -7.58 1.88
CA GLU A 5 4.88 -7.66 3.22
C GLU A 5 4.55 -6.27 3.76
N LYS A 6 5.44 -5.28 3.56
CA LYS A 6 5.17 -3.88 3.92
C LYS A 6 3.94 -3.35 3.18
N ALA A 7 3.84 -3.63 1.88
CA ALA A 7 2.67 -3.27 1.08
C ALA A 7 1.40 -3.99 1.56
N LYS A 8 1.47 -5.28 1.91
CA LYS A 8 0.33 -5.98 2.52
C LYS A 8 -0.10 -5.34 3.84
N LEU A 9 0.85 -5.09 4.74
CA LEU A 9 0.60 -4.46 6.03
C LEU A 9 -0.04 -3.08 5.85
N LEU A 10 0.41 -2.27 4.89
CA LEU A 10 -0.19 -0.97 4.58
C LEU A 10 -1.69 -1.10 4.25
N ILE A 11 -2.05 -2.05 3.39
CA ILE A 11 -3.41 -2.17 2.87
C ILE A 11 -4.32 -2.95 3.84
N GLU A 12 -3.76 -3.88 4.60
CA GLU A 12 -4.47 -4.66 5.61
C GLU A 12 -4.76 -3.82 6.87
N ASN A 13 -3.85 -2.91 7.22
CA ASN A 13 -3.97 -2.03 8.36
C ASN A 13 -5.12 -1.03 8.16
N LYS A 14 -6.27 -1.35 8.77
CA LYS A 14 -7.48 -0.51 8.77
C LYS A 14 -7.27 0.88 9.40
N ASN A 15 -6.18 1.07 10.13
CA ASN A 15 -5.86 2.34 10.79
C ASN A 15 -5.12 3.33 9.87
N ASN A 16 -4.69 2.89 8.68
CA ASN A 16 -4.17 3.78 7.65
C ASN A 16 -5.31 4.13 6.70
N SER A 17 -5.55 5.44 6.58
CA SER A 17 -6.62 5.93 5.73
C SER A 17 -6.22 5.70 4.28
N LEU A 18 -6.76 4.65 3.66
CA LEU A 18 -6.55 4.34 2.23
C LEU A 18 -6.87 5.55 1.34
N VAL A 19 -7.73 6.45 1.83
CA VAL A 19 -8.08 7.73 1.22
C VAL A 19 -6.91 8.71 1.22
N ASP A 20 -6.13 8.76 2.31
CA ASP A 20 -4.95 9.63 2.42
C ASP A 20 -3.83 9.16 1.49
N ILE A 21 -3.57 7.84 1.50
CA ILE A 21 -2.62 7.21 0.58
C ILE A 21 -3.05 7.42 -0.88
N SER A 22 -4.35 7.27 -1.15
CA SER A 22 -4.91 7.53 -2.48
C SER A 22 -4.71 8.97 -2.93
N ARG A 23 -4.88 9.95 -2.02
CA ARG A 23 -4.67 11.37 -2.32
C ARG A 23 -3.19 11.71 -2.50
N LYS A 24 -2.33 11.25 -1.60
CA LYS A 24 -0.89 11.58 -1.59
C LYS A 24 -0.15 10.93 -2.77
N TYR A 25 -0.57 9.74 -3.19
CA TYR A 25 0.09 8.97 -4.25
C TYR A 25 -0.72 8.87 -5.55
N ASN A 26 -1.88 9.55 -5.62
CA ASN A 26 -2.79 9.53 -6.77
C ASN A 26 -3.22 8.10 -7.20
N ILE A 27 -3.24 7.15 -6.27
CA ILE A 27 -3.65 5.76 -6.53
C ILE A 27 -5.15 5.66 -6.24
N PRO A 28 -5.98 5.07 -7.10
CA PRO A 28 -7.39 4.90 -6.78
C PRO A 28 -7.57 4.04 -5.51
N VAL A 29 -8.38 4.50 -4.56
CA VAL A 29 -8.77 3.70 -3.38
C VAL A 29 -9.32 2.34 -3.80
N GLN A 30 -10.03 2.29 -4.93
CA GLN A 30 -10.57 1.07 -5.50
C GLN A 30 -9.46 0.08 -5.88
N THR A 31 -8.34 0.56 -6.43
CA THR A 31 -7.15 -0.26 -6.70
C THR A 31 -6.54 -0.79 -5.41
N LEU A 32 -6.36 0.04 -4.38
CA LEU A 32 -5.86 -0.39 -3.07
C LEU A 32 -6.77 -1.47 -2.45
N ARG A 33 -8.09 -1.28 -2.53
CA ARG A 33 -9.08 -2.22 -2.03
C ARG A 33 -9.10 -3.53 -2.82
N ASN A 34 -8.87 -3.47 -4.14
CA ASN A 34 -8.72 -4.66 -4.99
C ASN A 34 -7.43 -5.42 -4.67
N LEU A 35 -6.34 -4.71 -4.38
CA LEU A 35 -5.06 -5.29 -3.94
C LEU A 35 -5.18 -5.93 -2.54
N ARG A 36 -6.00 -5.36 -1.66
CA ARG A 36 -6.36 -5.95 -0.36
C ARG A 36 -7.08 -7.28 -0.53
N HIS A 37 -8.05 -7.31 -1.44
CA HIS A 37 -8.91 -8.46 -1.68
C HIS A 37 -8.19 -9.56 -2.45
N ASP A 38 -7.29 -9.17 -3.36
CA ASP A 38 -6.56 -10.08 -4.23
C ASP A 38 -5.05 -9.78 -4.23
N PRO A 39 -4.28 -10.39 -3.32
CA PRO A 39 -2.83 -10.20 -3.25
C PRO A 39 -2.08 -10.79 -4.46
N SER A 40 -2.72 -11.65 -5.27
CA SER A 40 -2.16 -12.12 -6.54
C SER A 40 -2.06 -11.00 -7.58
N LYS A 41 -2.97 -10.03 -7.54
CA LYS A 41 -2.85 -8.79 -8.34
C LYS A 41 -1.69 -7.91 -7.90
N MET A 42 -1.20 -8.05 -6.67
CA MET A 42 -0.02 -7.36 -6.17
C MET A 42 1.27 -8.00 -6.72
N LYS A 43 1.30 -9.33 -6.89
CA LYS A 43 2.36 -10.04 -7.63
C LYS A 43 2.39 -9.72 -9.13
N LYS A 44 1.21 -9.47 -9.72
CA LYS A 44 1.06 -9.01 -11.11
C LYS A 44 1.25 -7.50 -11.29
N ALA A 45 1.11 -6.72 -10.23
CA ALA A 45 1.44 -5.32 -10.24
C ALA A 45 2.95 -5.18 -10.45
N SER A 46 3.37 -4.29 -11.35
CA SER A 46 4.80 -4.00 -11.57
C SER A 46 5.51 -3.85 -10.24
N TRP A 47 6.71 -4.39 -10.14
CA TRP A 47 7.55 -4.36 -8.94
C TRP A 47 7.68 -2.94 -8.36
N GLU A 48 7.71 -1.93 -9.22
CA GLU A 48 7.62 -0.50 -8.89
C GLU A 48 6.42 -0.16 -7.99
N ARG A 49 5.24 -0.70 -8.26
CA ARG A 49 4.01 -0.44 -7.49
C ARG A 49 4.09 -1.05 -6.10
N VAL A 50 4.69 -2.23 -5.98
CA VAL A 50 4.92 -2.89 -4.68
C VAL A 50 5.93 -2.11 -3.87
N HIS A 51 7.03 -1.69 -4.50
CA HIS A 51 8.07 -0.90 -3.85
C HIS A 51 7.57 0.48 -3.43
N LEU A 52 6.77 1.14 -4.27
CA LEU A 52 6.11 2.39 -3.94
C LEU A 52 5.19 2.22 -2.71
N LEU A 53 4.35 1.19 -2.67
CA LEU A 53 3.49 0.87 -1.50
C LEU A 53 4.31 0.57 -0.24
N ALA A 54 5.48 -0.07 -0.38
CA ALA A 54 6.37 -0.32 0.74
C ALA A 54 7.02 0.98 1.27
N GLN A 55 7.44 1.88 0.38
CA GLN A 55 7.92 3.22 0.77
C GLN A 55 6.84 4.05 1.46
N ILE A 56 5.62 4.03 0.93
CA ILE A 56 4.45 4.71 1.52
C ILE A 56 4.25 4.25 2.97
N TYR A 57 4.37 2.95 3.21
CA TYR A 57 4.25 2.37 4.54
C TYR A 57 5.33 2.85 5.50
N ASP A 58 6.58 2.88 5.02
CA ASP A 58 7.71 3.38 5.80
C ASP A 58 7.52 4.86 6.19
N GLU A 59 7.07 5.68 5.22
CA GLU A 59 6.81 7.09 5.42
C GLU A 59 5.65 7.33 6.40
N GLN A 60 4.54 6.60 6.28
CA GLN A 60 3.40 6.69 7.22
C GLN A 60 3.77 6.21 8.63
N LEU A 61 4.64 5.20 8.73
CA LEU A 61 5.15 4.74 10.02
C LEU A 61 6.07 5.78 10.66
N ALA A 62 6.85 6.50 9.84
CA ALA A 62 7.72 7.59 10.28
C ALA A 62 6.93 8.84 10.69
N GLU A 63 5.86 9.21 9.99
CA GLU A 63 5.01 10.38 10.35
C GLU A 63 4.15 10.13 11.60
N LYS A 64 3.95 8.88 12.01
CA LYS A 64 3.23 8.53 13.26
C LYS A 64 4.10 8.57 14.53
N LYS A 65 5.36 9.01 14.43
CA LYS A 65 6.33 9.07 15.53
C LYS A 65 6.50 10.48 16.08
#